data_AF-A0A943AHV5-F1
#
_entry.id   AF-A0A943AHV5-F1
#
_cell.length_a   1.000
_cell.length_b   1.000
_cell.length_c   1.000
_cell.angle_alpha   90.00
_cell.angle_beta   90.00
_cell.angle_gamma   90.00
#
_symmetry.space_group_name_H-M   'P 1'
#
loop_
_entity.id
_entity.type
_entity.pdbx_description
1 polymer ?
#
loop_
_entity_poly.entity_id
_entity_poly.type
_entity_poly.pdbx_seq_one_letter_code
_entity_poly.pdbx_strand_id
1 'polypeptide(L)'
;AGAEKLSEGLKALEGGAGTLAQSVKEYTTAGVGALTEGAKALPAGIEKIQAGTEAAEGAAGTLAEKSGSLQAGLNGISQTLRDAAESAGGNSSVDTSAVTNGAASVQSGADTVSAGLDTASAAIDILSGIDMSQLDEGTQAAISEAIGCISGGVGTAQSGLGSVYSGAEAVQGGAEQITGADNSQIASVLTQAADGIDQAAGGAGAVSSGLETLEGSLGALNEGASKALEGANGLSEGAAALSAKGEELAQGAEQAAEGAKALVVGAKELTDSTEKLSAGAEALKEGFYGEKGLQAGIEMAESASEALVNGASSLKKSGTELKAGAEELKSNDYTLILGAGKLDSATTQLNEGISQIGGATEALQEGASKLSANSGSLKNGAEALEQGTGTLAGGTNTLVSGTNTLASGSSQVQNGIKKLNDGAKELKEGQDKFNKEGVQKLKDTVEDTLDSVLDRLEAIQADDVAYTSFAGKSDSMNGNVKFIIETEPIELPEE
;
A
#
# COMPACT_ATOMS: atom_id res chain seq x y z
N ALA A 1 -80.48 -19.96 -36.41
CA ALA A 1 -79.85 -20.95 -35.50
C ALA A 1 -78.34 -21.14 -35.73
N GLY A 2 -77.89 -21.75 -36.84
CA GLY A 2 -76.46 -22.03 -37.06
C GLY A 2 -75.60 -20.77 -37.28
N ALA A 3 -76.05 -19.86 -38.15
CA ALA A 3 -75.36 -18.59 -38.43
C ALA A 3 -75.37 -17.62 -37.24
N GLU A 4 -76.43 -17.61 -36.44
CA GLU A 4 -76.51 -16.82 -35.20
C GLU A 4 -75.47 -17.29 -34.17
N LYS A 5 -75.37 -18.60 -33.91
CA LYS A 5 -74.35 -19.15 -33.01
C LYS A 5 -72.93 -18.88 -33.50
N LEU A 6 -72.71 -18.91 -34.82
CA LEU A 6 -71.44 -18.51 -35.43
C LEU A 6 -71.14 -17.03 -35.16
N SER A 7 -72.13 -16.15 -35.36
CA SER A 7 -71.99 -14.71 -35.10
C SER A 7 -71.67 -14.43 -33.62
N GLU A 8 -72.33 -15.11 -32.67
CA GLU A 8 -72.04 -14.99 -31.25
C GLU A 8 -70.61 -15.41 -30.90
N GLY A 9 -70.16 -16.56 -31.42
CA GLY A 9 -68.79 -17.04 -31.22
C GLY A 9 -67.73 -16.09 -31.80
N LEU A 10 -68.00 -15.50 -32.96
CA LEU A 10 -67.10 -14.54 -33.61
C LEU A 10 -67.04 -13.20 -32.86
N LYS A 11 -68.15 -12.72 -32.29
CA LYS A 11 -68.15 -11.53 -31.41
C LYS A 11 -67.35 -11.76 -30.14
N ALA A 12 -67.45 -12.95 -29.55
CA ALA A 12 -66.63 -13.31 -28.40
C ALA A 12 -65.13 -13.35 -28.76
N LEU A 13 -64.79 -13.88 -29.94
CA LEU A 13 -63.42 -13.89 -30.45
C LEU A 13 -62.90 -12.47 -30.73
N GLU A 14 -63.68 -11.61 -31.38
CA GLU A 14 -63.36 -10.20 -31.61
C GLU A 14 -63.06 -9.48 -30.29
N GLY A 15 -63.95 -9.60 -29.30
CA GLY A 15 -63.76 -8.98 -28.00
C GLY A 15 -62.55 -9.53 -27.23
N GLY A 16 -62.33 -10.85 -27.28
CA GLY A 16 -61.18 -11.49 -26.66
C GLY A 16 -59.85 -11.06 -27.27
N ALA A 17 -59.76 -11.05 -28.61
CA ALA A 17 -58.57 -10.62 -29.34
C ALA A 17 -58.28 -9.12 -29.12
N GLY A 18 -59.32 -8.27 -29.12
CA GLY A 18 -59.18 -6.85 -28.81
C GLY A 18 -58.69 -6.59 -27.37
N THR A 19 -59.19 -7.35 -26.40
CA THR A 19 -58.73 -7.26 -25.00
C THR A 19 -57.28 -7.72 -24.85
N LEU A 20 -56.87 -8.76 -25.58
CA LEU A 20 -55.49 -9.22 -25.61
C LEU A 20 -54.56 -8.13 -26.17
N ALA A 21 -54.92 -7.55 -27.32
CA ALA A 21 -54.14 -6.47 -27.94
C ALA A 21 -53.90 -5.30 -26.98
N GLN A 22 -54.95 -4.85 -26.29
CA GLN A 22 -54.86 -3.74 -25.35
C GLN A 22 -54.00 -4.09 -24.14
N SER A 23 -54.22 -5.28 -23.55
CA SER A 23 -53.43 -5.76 -22.40
C SER A 23 -51.95 -5.87 -22.72
N VAL A 24 -51.60 -6.38 -23.91
CA VAL A 24 -50.21 -6.51 -24.36
C VAL A 24 -49.57 -5.13 -24.55
N LYS A 25 -50.28 -4.17 -25.17
CA LYS A 25 -49.80 -2.79 -25.31
C LYS A 25 -49.54 -2.11 -23.96
N GLU A 26 -50.43 -2.27 -22.99
CA GLU A 26 -50.22 -1.74 -21.64
C GLU A 26 -49.00 -2.39 -20.97
N TYR A 27 -48.87 -3.71 -21.07
CA TYR A 27 -47.75 -4.45 -20.50
C TYR A 27 -46.40 -4.04 -21.10
N THR A 28 -46.30 -3.89 -22.43
CA THR A 28 -45.06 -3.44 -23.08
C THR A 28 -44.75 -1.98 -22.78
N THR A 29 -45.73 -1.09 -22.90
CA THR A 29 -45.49 0.36 -22.76
C THR A 29 -45.16 0.74 -21.31
N ALA A 30 -45.92 0.23 -20.34
CA ALA A 30 -45.75 0.60 -18.93
C ALA A 30 -44.74 -0.30 -18.20
N GLY A 31 -44.86 -1.63 -18.35
CA GLY A 31 -44.03 -2.59 -17.63
C GLY A 31 -42.64 -2.71 -18.23
N VAL A 32 -42.56 -3.07 -19.52
CA VAL A 32 -41.27 -3.29 -20.20
C VAL A 32 -40.55 -1.96 -20.49
N GLY A 33 -41.28 -0.88 -20.76
CA GLY A 33 -40.72 0.46 -20.93
C GLY A 33 -39.94 0.94 -19.70
N ALA A 34 -40.52 0.79 -18.50
CA ALA A 34 -39.85 1.14 -17.25
C ALA A 34 -38.59 0.28 -17.00
N LEU A 35 -38.68 -1.03 -17.28
CA LEU A 35 -37.54 -1.95 -17.21
C LEU A 35 -36.41 -1.55 -18.16
N THR A 36 -36.76 -1.15 -19.39
CA THR A 36 -35.78 -0.76 -20.42
C THR A 36 -35.00 0.49 -20.02
N GLU A 37 -35.68 1.50 -19.47
CA GLU A 37 -35.00 2.72 -19.00
C GLU A 37 -34.12 2.44 -17.77
N GLY A 38 -34.58 1.62 -16.82
CA GLY A 38 -33.75 1.18 -15.69
C GLY A 38 -32.51 0.38 -16.12
N ALA A 39 -32.68 -0.54 -17.07
CA ALA A 39 -31.61 -1.39 -17.58
C ALA A 39 -30.55 -0.62 -18.40
N LYS A 40 -30.90 0.52 -19.02
CA LYS A 40 -29.92 1.36 -19.74
C LYS A 40 -28.98 2.14 -18.82
N ALA A 41 -29.41 2.47 -17.61
CA ALA A 41 -28.60 3.27 -16.68
C ALA A 41 -27.52 2.43 -15.97
N LEU A 42 -27.79 1.15 -15.72
CA LEU A 42 -26.89 0.24 -14.99
C LEU A 42 -25.50 0.10 -15.63
N PRO A 43 -25.37 -0.18 -16.95
CA PRO A 43 -24.07 -0.40 -17.60
C PRO A 43 -23.09 0.74 -17.38
N ALA A 44 -23.54 1.99 -17.56
CA ALA A 44 -22.69 3.17 -17.40
C ALA A 44 -22.19 3.36 -15.96
N GLY A 45 -22.98 2.94 -14.95
CA GLY A 45 -22.55 2.95 -13.56
C GLY A 45 -21.49 1.89 -13.28
N ILE A 46 -21.69 0.67 -13.81
CA ILE A 46 -20.78 -0.46 -13.64
C ILE A 46 -19.44 -0.21 -14.35
N GLU A 47 -19.46 0.33 -15.57
CA GLU A 47 -18.25 0.70 -16.32
C GLU A 47 -17.37 1.71 -15.57
N LYS A 48 -17.99 2.67 -14.85
CA LYS A 48 -17.23 3.59 -13.99
C LYS A 48 -16.55 2.89 -12.82
N ILE A 49 -17.23 1.91 -12.21
CA ILE A 49 -16.65 1.09 -11.14
C ILE A 49 -15.44 0.32 -11.68
N GLN A 50 -15.55 -0.29 -12.87
CA GLN A 50 -14.42 -0.99 -13.51
C GLN A 50 -13.24 -0.05 -13.75
N ALA A 51 -13.47 1.11 -14.37
CA ALA A 51 -12.40 2.06 -14.66
C ALA A 51 -11.67 2.54 -13.39
N GLY A 52 -12.42 2.80 -12.30
CA GLY A 52 -11.83 3.15 -11.00
C GLY A 52 -11.04 2.00 -10.39
N THR A 53 -11.58 0.78 -10.46
CA THR A 53 -10.98 -0.43 -9.88
C THR A 53 -9.70 -0.82 -10.62
N GLU A 54 -9.68 -0.78 -11.95
CA GLU A 54 -8.49 -1.07 -12.77
C GLU A 54 -7.34 -0.09 -12.49
N ALA A 55 -7.66 1.20 -12.36
CA ALA A 55 -6.66 2.21 -12.00
C ALA A 55 -6.07 1.96 -10.61
N ALA A 56 -6.91 1.59 -9.64
CA ALA A 56 -6.50 1.29 -8.28
C ALA A 56 -5.68 -0.02 -8.19
N GLU A 57 -6.08 -1.05 -8.93
CA GLU A 57 -5.38 -2.34 -9.00
C GLU A 57 -3.97 -2.15 -9.55
N GLY A 58 -3.82 -1.43 -10.66
CA GLY A 58 -2.51 -1.13 -11.25
C GLY A 58 -1.60 -0.32 -10.31
N ALA A 59 -2.17 0.62 -9.55
CA ALA A 59 -1.42 1.37 -8.54
C ALA A 59 -0.98 0.48 -7.36
N ALA A 60 -1.87 -0.38 -6.86
CA ALA A 60 -1.58 -1.31 -5.77
C ALA A 60 -0.47 -2.30 -6.15
N GLY A 61 -0.54 -2.91 -7.35
CA GLY A 61 0.49 -3.84 -7.83
C GLY A 61 1.85 -3.19 -8.03
N THR A 62 1.88 -1.98 -8.60
CA THR A 62 3.14 -1.22 -8.74
C THR A 62 3.76 -0.93 -7.37
N LEU A 63 2.95 -0.52 -6.39
CA LEU A 63 3.43 -0.19 -5.06
C LEU A 63 3.91 -1.43 -4.30
N ALA A 64 3.24 -2.58 -4.45
CA ALA A 64 3.66 -3.85 -3.88
C ALA A 64 5.08 -4.22 -4.35
N GLU A 65 5.33 -4.18 -5.65
CA GLU A 65 6.65 -4.47 -6.23
C GLU A 65 7.76 -3.59 -5.65
N LYS A 66 7.48 -2.28 -5.50
CA LYS A 66 8.46 -1.32 -4.96
C LYS A 66 8.64 -1.45 -3.45
N SER A 67 7.59 -1.75 -2.70
CA SER A 67 7.69 -2.06 -1.26
C SER A 67 8.52 -3.33 -1.01
N GLY A 68 8.34 -4.36 -1.83
CA GLY A 68 9.18 -5.56 -1.80
C GLY A 68 10.66 -5.27 -2.12
N SER A 69 10.92 -4.37 -3.07
CA SER A 69 12.28 -3.92 -3.38
C SER A 69 12.92 -3.13 -2.22
N LEU A 70 12.15 -2.26 -1.55
CA LEU A 70 12.60 -1.55 -0.34
C LEU A 70 12.93 -2.52 0.81
N GLN A 71 12.07 -3.52 1.03
CA GLN A 71 12.33 -4.58 2.01
C GLN A 71 13.66 -5.30 1.72
N ALA A 72 13.90 -5.68 0.46
CA ALA A 72 15.14 -6.33 0.06
C ALA A 72 16.37 -5.44 0.32
N GLY A 73 16.25 -4.13 0.06
CA GLY A 73 17.28 -3.13 0.36
C GLY A 73 17.58 -3.02 1.86
N LEU A 74 16.54 -2.89 2.69
CA LEU A 74 16.67 -2.83 4.15
C LEU A 74 17.33 -4.11 4.71
N ASN A 75 16.91 -5.30 4.26
CA ASN A 75 17.53 -6.56 4.64
C ASN A 75 19.04 -6.60 4.29
N GLY A 76 19.42 -6.07 3.13
CA GLY A 76 20.82 -5.97 2.72
C GLY A 76 21.67 -5.08 3.65
N ILE A 77 21.12 -3.95 4.09
CA ILE A 77 21.82 -3.08 5.06
C ILE A 77 21.92 -3.75 6.42
N SER A 78 20.85 -4.36 6.91
CA SER A 78 20.86 -5.08 8.19
C SER A 78 21.97 -6.14 8.22
N GLN A 79 22.10 -6.92 7.14
CA GLN A 79 23.20 -7.88 7.00
C GLN A 79 24.57 -7.18 7.02
N THR A 80 24.74 -6.10 6.27
CA THR A 80 26.00 -5.34 6.22
C THR A 80 26.40 -4.79 7.59
N LEU A 81 25.44 -4.28 8.38
CA LEU A 81 25.70 -3.79 9.74
C LEU A 81 26.07 -4.92 10.70
N ARG A 82 25.47 -6.10 10.55
CA ARG A 82 25.84 -7.29 11.34
C ARG A 82 27.25 -7.78 11.00
N ASP A 83 27.59 -7.82 9.72
CA ASP A 83 28.95 -8.16 9.28
C ASP A 83 29.97 -7.15 9.82
N ALA A 84 29.64 -5.86 9.82
CA ALA A 84 30.46 -4.81 10.43
C ALA A 84 30.57 -4.95 11.96
N ALA A 85 29.49 -5.36 12.64
CA ALA A 85 29.48 -5.62 14.07
C ALA A 85 30.40 -6.79 14.45
N GLU A 86 30.36 -7.87 13.67
CA GLU A 86 31.27 -9.02 13.85
C GLU A 86 32.73 -8.61 13.68
N SER A 87 33.04 -7.82 12.64
CA SER A 87 34.39 -7.32 12.40
C SER A 87 34.89 -6.40 13.51
N ALA A 88 34.01 -5.52 14.04
CA ALA A 88 34.31 -4.65 15.19
C ALA A 88 34.58 -5.45 16.48
N GLY A 89 33.91 -6.58 16.68
CA GLY A 89 34.16 -7.50 17.79
C GLY A 89 35.54 -8.15 17.75
N GLY A 90 36.19 -8.20 16.58
CA GLY A 90 37.53 -8.74 16.36
C GLY A 90 38.69 -7.74 16.50
N ASN A 91 38.42 -6.49 16.95
CA ASN A 91 39.42 -5.43 17.13
C ASN A 91 40.20 -5.06 15.84
N SER A 92 39.50 -5.10 14.70
CA SER A 92 39.98 -4.65 13.38
C SER A 92 39.36 -3.31 13.00
N SER A 93 40.00 -2.55 12.10
CA SER A 93 39.42 -1.31 11.57
C SER A 93 38.10 -1.59 10.87
N VAL A 94 37.04 -0.88 11.28
CA VAL A 94 35.70 -1.02 10.70
C VAL A 94 35.62 -0.20 9.42
N ASP A 95 35.41 -0.86 8.28
CA ASP A 95 35.09 -0.20 7.01
C ASP A 95 33.57 0.05 6.94
N THR A 96 33.16 1.31 7.11
CA THR A 96 31.75 1.70 7.05
C THR A 96 31.29 2.16 5.67
N SER A 97 32.14 2.07 4.64
CA SER A 97 31.82 2.50 3.27
C SER A 97 30.62 1.74 2.69
N ALA A 98 30.48 0.46 3.05
CA ALA A 98 29.32 -0.35 2.66
C ALA A 98 28.02 0.08 3.38
N VAL A 99 28.13 0.60 4.61
CA VAL A 99 26.98 1.08 5.41
C VAL A 99 26.47 2.42 4.87
N THR A 100 27.36 3.36 4.53
CA THR A 100 26.97 4.63 3.90
C THR A 100 26.39 4.43 2.50
N ASN A 101 26.98 3.55 1.68
CA ASN A 101 26.40 3.20 0.37
C ASN A 101 25.04 2.48 0.51
N GLY A 102 24.89 1.64 1.54
CA GLY A 102 23.63 1.01 1.90
C GLY A 102 22.56 2.05 2.25
N ALA A 103 22.85 2.99 3.16
CA ALA A 103 21.93 4.05 3.58
C ALA A 103 21.44 4.90 2.40
N ALA A 104 22.33 5.27 1.47
CA ALA A 104 21.97 5.96 0.24
C ALA A 104 21.05 5.13 -0.67
N SER A 105 21.26 3.81 -0.72
CA SER A 105 20.40 2.88 -1.46
C SER A 105 19.00 2.76 -0.82
N VAL A 106 18.89 2.83 0.51
CA VAL A 106 17.58 2.87 1.19
C VAL A 106 16.88 4.21 1.01
N GLN A 107 17.58 5.34 1.00
CA GLN A 107 16.98 6.63 0.64
C GLN A 107 16.42 6.58 -0.78
N SER A 108 17.18 6.06 -1.75
CA SER A 108 16.70 5.90 -3.13
C SER A 108 15.52 4.92 -3.25
N GLY A 109 15.54 3.82 -2.49
CA GLY A 109 14.41 2.89 -2.39
C GLY A 109 13.18 3.56 -1.78
N ALA A 110 13.38 4.39 -0.75
CA ALA A 110 12.33 5.16 -0.11
C ALA A 110 11.76 6.24 -1.06
N ASP A 111 12.58 6.95 -1.83
CA ASP A 111 12.12 7.91 -2.86
C ASP A 111 11.16 7.24 -3.83
N THR A 112 11.51 6.02 -4.25
CA THR A 112 10.71 5.23 -5.20
C THR A 112 9.37 4.80 -4.59
N VAL A 113 9.38 4.35 -3.32
CA VAL A 113 8.14 4.01 -2.60
C VAL A 113 7.28 5.27 -2.35
N SER A 114 7.89 6.42 -2.07
CA SER A 114 7.19 7.70 -1.91
C SER A 114 6.44 8.08 -3.18
N ALA A 115 7.11 8.01 -4.33
CA ALA A 115 6.49 8.28 -5.62
C ALA A 115 5.33 7.31 -5.93
N GLY A 116 5.47 6.05 -5.52
CA GLY A 116 4.40 5.05 -5.61
C GLY A 116 3.22 5.38 -4.69
N LEU A 117 3.46 5.83 -3.45
CA LEU A 117 2.42 6.28 -2.52
C LEU A 117 1.71 7.54 -3.01
N ASP A 118 2.43 8.46 -3.65
CA ASP A 118 1.83 9.64 -4.30
C ASP A 118 0.93 9.24 -5.47
N THR A 119 1.35 8.23 -6.24
CA THR A 119 0.52 7.63 -7.31
C THR A 119 -0.73 6.95 -6.74
N ALA A 120 -0.59 6.21 -5.63
CA ALA A 120 -1.73 5.61 -4.92
C ALA A 120 -2.68 6.69 -4.35
N SER A 121 -2.15 7.80 -3.84
CA SER A 121 -2.95 8.96 -3.40
C SER A 121 -3.71 9.57 -4.57
N ALA A 122 -3.09 9.71 -5.74
CA ALA A 122 -3.79 10.16 -6.95
C ALA A 122 -4.89 9.18 -7.40
N ALA A 123 -4.67 7.86 -7.25
CA ALA A 123 -5.69 6.86 -7.51
C ALA A 123 -6.86 6.92 -6.49
N ILE A 124 -6.56 7.16 -5.21
CA ILE A 124 -7.57 7.43 -4.17
C ILE A 124 -8.38 8.68 -4.51
N ASP A 125 -7.75 9.75 -5.03
CA ASP A 125 -8.45 10.96 -5.46
C ASP A 125 -9.40 10.69 -6.63
N ILE A 126 -9.01 9.81 -7.57
CA ILE A 126 -9.89 9.35 -8.65
C ILE A 126 -11.08 8.56 -8.10
N LEU A 127 -10.83 7.61 -7.20
CA LEU A 127 -11.86 6.77 -6.57
C LEU A 127 -12.85 7.60 -5.74
N SER A 128 -12.35 8.55 -4.95
CA SER A 128 -13.19 9.46 -4.14
C SER A 128 -13.97 10.47 -5.00
N GLY A 129 -13.52 10.73 -6.22
CA GLY A 129 -14.21 11.55 -7.21
C GLY A 129 -15.32 10.83 -7.99
N ILE A 130 -15.53 9.53 -7.79
CA ILE A 130 -16.60 8.78 -8.46
C ILE A 130 -17.96 9.31 -7.96
N ASP A 131 -18.82 9.75 -8.88
CA ASP A 131 -20.20 10.11 -8.54
C ASP A 131 -20.99 8.84 -8.23
N MET A 132 -21.21 8.62 -6.93
CA MET A 132 -21.91 7.47 -6.40
C MET A 132 -23.41 7.70 -6.17
N SER A 133 -23.95 8.86 -6.55
CA SER A 133 -25.33 9.26 -6.25
C SER A 133 -26.41 8.31 -6.79
N GLN A 134 -26.05 7.49 -7.78
CA GLN A 134 -26.92 6.49 -8.40
C GLN A 134 -26.85 5.11 -7.72
N LEU A 135 -25.97 4.92 -6.74
CA LEU A 135 -25.84 3.67 -5.98
C LEU A 135 -26.69 3.74 -4.71
N ASP A 136 -27.01 2.58 -4.11
CA ASP A 136 -27.70 2.57 -2.81
C ASP A 136 -26.77 3.01 -1.68
N GLU A 137 -27.37 3.53 -0.59
CA GLU A 137 -26.63 4.08 0.55
C GLU A 137 -25.69 3.07 1.22
N GLY A 138 -26.04 1.77 1.19
CA GLY A 138 -25.20 0.72 1.77
C GLY A 138 -23.92 0.51 0.97
N THR A 139 -24.03 0.41 -0.35
CA THR A 139 -22.88 0.32 -1.25
C THR A 139 -22.02 1.59 -1.23
N GLN A 140 -22.64 2.77 -1.14
CA GLN A 140 -21.92 4.04 -0.99
C GLN A 140 -21.07 4.07 0.29
N ALA A 141 -21.66 3.65 1.42
CA ALA A 141 -20.97 3.63 2.71
C ALA A 141 -19.78 2.65 2.70
N ALA A 142 -19.97 1.44 2.16
CA ALA A 142 -18.92 0.42 2.10
C ALA A 142 -17.70 0.88 1.26
N ILE A 143 -17.95 1.48 0.09
CA ILE A 143 -16.88 2.01 -0.77
C ILE A 143 -16.20 3.21 -0.11
N SER A 144 -16.95 4.12 0.51
CA SER A 144 -16.39 5.28 1.23
C SER A 144 -15.51 4.85 2.39
N GLU A 145 -15.92 3.84 3.15
CA GLU A 145 -15.14 3.26 4.24
C GLU A 145 -13.87 2.60 3.72
N ALA A 146 -13.96 1.82 2.63
CA ALA A 146 -12.80 1.22 1.99
C ALA A 146 -11.80 2.29 1.51
N ILE A 147 -12.26 3.34 0.82
CA ILE A 147 -11.43 4.48 0.39
C ILE A 147 -10.77 5.14 1.60
N GLY A 148 -11.52 5.37 2.69
CA GLY A 148 -11.00 5.96 3.93
C GLY A 148 -9.89 5.11 4.58
N CYS A 149 -10.08 3.79 4.64
CA CYS A 149 -9.07 2.86 5.15
C CYS A 149 -7.81 2.83 4.27
N ILE A 150 -7.96 2.82 2.94
CA ILE A 150 -6.83 2.87 2.01
C ILE A 150 -6.07 4.19 2.16
N SER A 151 -6.79 5.33 2.20
CA SER A 151 -6.21 6.66 2.41
C SER A 151 -5.46 6.76 3.73
N GLY A 152 -6.05 6.27 4.83
CA GLY A 152 -5.39 6.20 6.13
C GLY A 152 -4.15 5.32 6.13
N GLY A 153 -4.20 4.19 5.41
CA GLY A 153 -3.05 3.31 5.20
C GLY A 153 -1.92 3.99 4.43
N VAL A 154 -2.22 4.62 3.29
CA VAL A 154 -1.25 5.37 2.48
C VAL A 154 -0.62 6.52 3.27
N GLY A 155 -1.42 7.31 4.00
CA GLY A 155 -0.89 8.40 4.85
C GLY A 155 0.00 7.88 5.99
N THR A 156 -0.34 6.74 6.58
CA THR A 156 0.50 6.09 7.59
C THR A 156 1.79 5.55 6.99
N ALA A 157 1.74 4.96 5.80
CA ALA A 157 2.90 4.49 5.06
C ALA A 157 3.84 5.64 4.68
N GLN A 158 3.30 6.76 4.19
CA GLN A 158 4.07 7.99 3.91
C GLN A 158 4.76 8.50 5.18
N SER A 159 4.06 8.50 6.31
CA SER A 159 4.64 8.89 7.60
C SER A 159 5.77 7.95 8.02
N GLY A 160 5.56 6.63 7.91
CA GLY A 160 6.59 5.62 8.21
C GLY A 160 7.79 5.74 7.29
N LEU A 161 7.57 6.07 6.02
CA LEU A 161 8.64 6.32 5.05
C LEU A 161 9.47 7.56 5.43
N GLY A 162 8.84 8.63 5.91
CA GLY A 162 9.53 9.79 6.48
C GLY A 162 10.45 9.42 7.65
N SER A 163 10.01 8.51 8.52
CA SER A 163 10.85 7.93 9.57
C SER A 163 11.98 7.06 8.99
N VAL A 164 11.76 6.30 7.91
CA VAL A 164 12.81 5.53 7.22
C VAL A 164 13.88 6.47 6.66
N TYR A 165 13.51 7.60 6.04
CA TYR A 165 14.48 8.63 5.61
C TYR A 165 15.32 9.14 6.76
N SER A 166 14.66 9.56 7.84
CA SER A 166 15.32 10.11 9.02
C SER A 166 16.28 9.07 9.63
N GLY A 167 15.84 7.81 9.71
CA GLY A 167 16.66 6.68 10.13
C GLY A 167 17.86 6.44 9.20
N ALA A 168 17.67 6.50 7.88
CA ALA A 168 18.75 6.31 6.91
C ALA A 168 19.78 7.46 6.95
N GLU A 169 19.34 8.72 7.12
CA GLU A 169 20.25 9.85 7.38
C GLU A 169 21.04 9.66 8.68
N ALA A 170 20.38 9.17 9.73
CA ALA A 170 21.04 8.86 10.99
C ALA A 170 22.04 7.69 10.87
N VAL A 171 21.74 6.65 10.06
CA VAL A 171 22.70 5.59 9.69
C VAL A 171 23.93 6.22 9.02
N GLN A 172 23.73 7.10 8.05
CA GLN A 172 24.82 7.76 7.33
C GLN A 172 25.70 8.59 8.28
N GLY A 173 25.09 9.44 9.10
CA GLY A 173 25.83 10.26 10.07
C GLY A 173 26.54 9.45 11.16
N GLY A 174 25.94 8.35 11.62
CA GLY A 174 26.57 7.41 12.55
C GLY A 174 27.75 6.67 11.92
N ALA A 175 27.60 6.18 10.69
CA ALA A 175 28.63 5.45 9.95
C ALA A 175 29.86 6.31 9.63
N GLU A 176 29.67 7.60 9.32
CA GLU A 176 30.76 8.55 9.13
C GLU A 176 31.59 8.73 10.42
N GLN A 177 30.93 8.78 11.58
CA GLN A 177 31.60 8.95 12.87
C GLN A 177 32.40 7.71 13.32
N ILE A 178 32.06 6.52 12.80
CA ILE A 178 32.73 5.25 13.14
C ILE A 178 34.12 5.14 12.47
N THR A 179 34.38 5.87 11.38
CA THR A 179 35.67 5.87 10.67
C THR A 179 36.80 6.50 11.53
N GLY A 180 37.29 5.76 12.54
CA GLY A 180 38.34 6.21 13.46
C GLY A 180 38.21 5.74 14.91
N ALA A 181 37.16 4.97 15.23
CA ALA A 181 36.95 4.44 16.58
C ALA A 181 37.39 2.97 16.69
N ASP A 182 37.97 2.60 17.84
CA ASP A 182 38.39 1.23 18.17
C ASP A 182 37.58 0.74 19.39
N ASN A 183 37.30 -0.56 19.50
CA ASN A 183 36.73 -1.31 20.65
C ASN A 183 35.26 -1.84 20.53
N SER A 184 34.99 -2.90 21.32
CA SER A 184 33.86 -3.84 21.28
C SER A 184 32.43 -3.31 21.52
N GLN A 185 32.27 -2.02 21.87
CA GLN A 185 30.94 -1.42 22.06
C GLN A 185 30.26 -1.06 20.72
N ILE A 186 31.05 -0.84 19.66
CA ILE A 186 30.54 -0.57 18.31
C ILE A 186 29.71 -1.76 17.81
N ALA A 187 30.14 -2.99 18.09
CA ALA A 187 29.43 -4.20 17.71
C ALA A 187 27.99 -4.23 18.26
N SER A 188 27.81 -4.01 19.56
CA SER A 188 26.49 -4.01 20.19
C SER A 188 25.56 -2.95 19.62
N VAL A 189 26.09 -1.78 19.26
CA VAL A 189 25.27 -0.67 18.77
C VAL A 189 24.97 -0.82 17.27
N LEU A 190 25.89 -1.38 16.50
CA LEU A 190 25.63 -1.81 15.11
C LEU A 190 24.57 -2.90 15.05
N THR A 191 24.58 -3.89 15.96
CA THR A 191 23.51 -4.87 16.09
C THR A 191 22.17 -4.21 16.39
N GLN A 192 22.14 -3.23 17.29
CA GLN A 192 20.90 -2.54 17.67
C GLN A 192 20.34 -1.69 16.51
N ALA A 193 21.21 -1.08 15.70
CA ALA A 193 20.81 -0.42 14.46
C ALA A 193 20.27 -1.44 13.43
N ALA A 194 20.93 -2.58 13.27
CA ALA A 194 20.48 -3.67 12.38
C ALA A 194 19.10 -4.22 12.80
N ASP A 195 18.84 -4.37 14.10
CA ASP A 195 17.54 -4.81 14.60
C ASP A 195 16.42 -3.79 14.30
N GLY A 196 16.72 -2.48 14.37
CA GLY A 196 15.80 -1.44 13.92
C GLY A 196 15.52 -1.50 12.42
N ILE A 197 16.55 -1.77 11.61
CA ILE A 197 16.40 -1.99 10.16
C ILE A 197 15.55 -3.22 9.87
N ASP A 198 15.73 -4.33 10.59
CA ASP A 198 14.93 -5.54 10.43
C ASP A 198 13.45 -5.29 10.73
N GLN A 199 13.13 -4.47 11.75
CA GLN A 199 11.75 -4.09 12.02
C GLN A 199 11.17 -3.23 10.90
N ALA A 200 11.92 -2.25 10.38
CA ALA A 200 11.51 -1.48 9.21
C ALA A 200 11.33 -2.38 7.97
N ALA A 201 12.22 -3.35 7.75
CA ALA A 201 12.13 -4.30 6.64
C ALA A 201 10.92 -5.21 6.77
N GLY A 202 10.65 -5.72 7.97
CA GLY A 202 9.45 -6.51 8.28
C GLY A 202 8.17 -5.71 8.03
N GLY A 203 8.15 -4.44 8.42
CA GLY A 203 7.05 -3.53 8.11
C GLY A 203 6.88 -3.27 6.61
N ALA A 204 7.97 -3.05 5.86
CA ALA A 204 7.92 -2.85 4.40
C ALA A 204 7.41 -4.11 3.67
N GLY A 205 7.81 -5.31 4.14
CA GLY A 205 7.27 -6.57 3.65
C GLY A 205 5.79 -6.74 3.96
N ALA A 206 5.36 -6.39 5.17
CA ALA A 206 3.95 -6.42 5.54
C ALA A 206 3.11 -5.46 4.68
N VAL A 207 3.62 -4.26 4.39
CA VAL A 207 2.98 -3.32 3.45
C VAL A 207 2.85 -3.94 2.07
N SER A 208 3.91 -4.57 1.54
CA SER A 208 3.88 -5.30 0.26
C SER A 208 2.76 -6.35 0.24
N SER A 209 2.70 -7.24 1.23
CA SER A 209 1.66 -8.28 1.31
C SER A 209 0.25 -7.70 1.49
N GLY A 210 0.12 -6.57 2.20
CA GLY A 210 -1.15 -5.85 2.32
C GLY A 210 -1.63 -5.31 0.98
N LEU A 211 -0.71 -4.79 0.16
CA LEU A 211 -0.99 -4.30 -1.18
C LEU A 211 -1.32 -5.42 -2.17
N GLU A 212 -0.65 -6.57 -2.11
CA GLU A 212 -1.01 -7.76 -2.91
C GLU A 212 -2.42 -8.27 -2.56
N THR A 213 -2.79 -8.22 -1.27
CA THR A 213 -4.15 -8.58 -0.82
C THR A 213 -5.18 -7.58 -1.36
N LEU A 214 -4.84 -6.29 -1.34
CA LEU A 214 -5.69 -5.22 -1.88
C LEU A 214 -5.87 -5.35 -3.40
N GLU A 215 -4.78 -5.58 -4.13
CA GLU A 215 -4.77 -5.84 -5.58
C GLU A 215 -5.68 -7.02 -5.94
N GLY A 216 -5.54 -8.15 -5.25
CA GLY A 216 -6.43 -9.30 -5.48
C GLY A 216 -7.91 -9.02 -5.19
N SER A 217 -8.20 -8.18 -4.18
CA SER A 217 -9.58 -7.78 -3.86
C SER A 217 -10.17 -6.83 -4.91
N LEU A 218 -9.34 -5.94 -5.46
CA LEU A 218 -9.70 -5.07 -6.58
C LEU A 218 -9.93 -5.89 -7.85
N GLY A 219 -9.08 -6.89 -8.14
CA GLY A 219 -9.29 -7.81 -9.25
C GLY A 219 -10.63 -8.56 -9.15
N ALA A 220 -10.97 -9.07 -7.97
CA ALA A 220 -12.27 -9.73 -7.72
C ALA A 220 -13.46 -8.76 -7.90
N LEU A 221 -13.30 -7.49 -7.52
CA LEU A 221 -14.31 -6.45 -7.73
C LEU A 221 -14.50 -6.17 -9.22
N ASN A 222 -13.42 -6.12 -10.00
CA ASN A 222 -13.48 -5.94 -11.45
C ASN A 222 -14.14 -7.13 -12.17
N GLU A 223 -13.89 -8.36 -11.72
CA GLU A 223 -14.58 -9.56 -12.23
C GLU A 223 -16.09 -9.52 -11.94
N GLY A 224 -16.47 -9.15 -10.70
CA GLY A 224 -17.87 -9.00 -10.32
C GLY A 224 -18.58 -7.90 -11.12
N ALA A 225 -17.91 -6.76 -11.31
CA ALA A 225 -18.38 -5.67 -12.15
C ALA A 225 -18.53 -6.12 -13.62
N SER A 226 -17.58 -6.86 -14.18
CA SER A 226 -17.69 -7.39 -15.54
C SER A 226 -18.94 -8.25 -15.73
N LYS A 227 -19.22 -9.16 -14.79
CA LYS A 227 -20.43 -10.01 -14.86
C LYS A 227 -21.71 -9.23 -14.65
N ALA A 228 -21.70 -8.25 -13.76
CA ALA A 228 -22.84 -7.36 -13.57
C ALA A 228 -23.11 -6.55 -14.85
N LEU A 229 -22.06 -6.10 -15.55
CA LEU A 229 -22.17 -5.39 -16.83
C LEU A 229 -22.75 -6.28 -17.93
N GLU A 230 -22.27 -7.53 -18.04
CA GLU A 230 -22.84 -8.52 -18.96
C GLU A 230 -24.33 -8.76 -18.68
N GLY A 231 -24.70 -8.97 -17.41
CA GLY A 231 -26.09 -9.14 -17.00
C GLY A 231 -26.96 -7.90 -17.27
N ALA A 232 -26.44 -6.70 -17.01
CA ALA A 232 -27.13 -5.43 -17.26
C ALA A 232 -27.35 -5.18 -18.77
N ASN A 233 -26.34 -5.44 -19.60
CA ASN A 233 -26.45 -5.37 -21.05
C ASN A 233 -27.47 -6.40 -21.57
N GLY A 234 -27.40 -7.64 -21.07
CA GLY A 234 -28.38 -8.68 -21.39
C GLY A 234 -29.80 -8.31 -20.97
N LEU A 235 -29.97 -7.62 -19.83
CA LEU A 235 -31.27 -7.14 -19.36
C LEU A 235 -31.82 -6.06 -20.28
N SER A 236 -30.97 -5.11 -20.70
CA SER A 236 -31.33 -4.04 -21.63
C SER A 236 -31.73 -4.60 -23.00
N GLU A 237 -30.94 -5.52 -23.55
CA GLU A 237 -31.23 -6.20 -24.81
C GLU A 237 -32.50 -7.05 -24.72
N GLY A 238 -32.67 -7.79 -23.61
CA GLY A 238 -33.84 -8.63 -23.35
C GLY A 238 -35.12 -7.80 -23.22
N ALA A 239 -35.07 -6.68 -22.49
CA ALA A 239 -36.19 -5.75 -22.32
C ALA A 239 -36.56 -5.09 -23.67
N ALA A 240 -35.58 -4.64 -24.45
CA ALA A 240 -35.82 -4.09 -25.78
C ALA A 240 -36.46 -5.11 -26.72
N ALA A 241 -35.96 -6.36 -26.71
CA ALA A 241 -36.53 -7.46 -27.50
C ALA A 241 -37.97 -7.80 -27.06
N LEU A 242 -38.23 -7.81 -25.75
CA LEU A 242 -39.56 -8.07 -25.19
C LEU A 242 -40.55 -6.97 -25.57
N SER A 243 -40.11 -5.71 -25.55
CA SER A 243 -40.92 -4.56 -25.98
C SER A 243 -41.31 -4.68 -27.45
N ALA A 244 -40.33 -4.90 -28.33
CA ALA A 244 -40.57 -5.05 -29.77
C ALA A 244 -41.51 -6.22 -30.08
N LYS A 245 -41.35 -7.35 -29.39
CA LYS A 245 -42.20 -8.54 -29.62
C LYS A 245 -43.60 -8.42 -29.03
N GLY A 246 -43.77 -7.72 -27.91
CA GLY A 246 -45.12 -7.43 -27.44
C GLY A 246 -45.85 -6.43 -28.36
N GLU A 247 -45.15 -5.48 -29.01
CA GLU A 247 -45.77 -4.66 -30.06
C GLU A 247 -46.25 -5.49 -31.26
N GLU A 248 -45.45 -6.45 -31.74
CA GLU A 248 -45.86 -7.40 -32.79
C GLU A 248 -47.05 -8.27 -32.34
N LEU A 249 -47.04 -8.77 -31.09
CA LEU A 249 -48.15 -9.56 -30.54
C LEU A 249 -49.45 -8.75 -30.46
N ALA A 250 -49.37 -7.48 -30.04
CA ALA A 250 -50.52 -6.59 -30.03
C ALA A 250 -51.08 -6.36 -31.43
N GLN A 251 -50.21 -6.15 -32.43
CA GLN A 251 -50.63 -6.00 -33.84
C GLN A 251 -51.32 -7.27 -34.37
N GLY A 252 -50.76 -8.46 -34.09
CA GLY A 252 -51.39 -9.73 -34.49
C GLY A 252 -52.75 -9.95 -33.81
N ALA A 253 -52.88 -9.57 -32.54
CA ALA A 253 -54.15 -9.60 -31.82
C ALA A 253 -55.18 -8.60 -32.40
N GLU A 254 -54.75 -7.40 -32.81
CA GLU A 254 -55.60 -6.42 -33.51
C GLU A 254 -56.08 -6.97 -34.87
N GLN A 255 -55.19 -7.56 -35.66
CA GLN A 255 -55.56 -8.19 -36.95
C GLN A 255 -56.56 -9.34 -36.76
N ALA A 256 -56.37 -10.17 -35.73
CA ALA A 256 -57.30 -11.24 -35.40
C ALA A 256 -58.68 -10.69 -34.99
N ALA A 257 -58.72 -9.59 -34.23
CA ALA A 257 -59.97 -8.92 -33.86
C ALA A 257 -60.67 -8.34 -35.10
N GLU A 258 -59.94 -7.67 -35.99
CA GLU A 258 -60.46 -7.13 -37.25
C GLU A 258 -61.01 -8.22 -38.17
N GLY A 259 -60.28 -9.34 -38.31
CA GLY A 259 -60.73 -10.51 -39.07
C GLY A 259 -62.00 -11.13 -38.48
N ALA A 260 -62.05 -11.30 -37.16
CA ALA A 260 -63.25 -11.79 -36.46
C ALA A 260 -64.44 -10.84 -36.66
N LYS A 261 -64.24 -9.54 -36.56
CA LYS A 261 -65.27 -8.51 -36.84
C LYS A 261 -65.79 -8.59 -38.27
N ALA A 262 -64.90 -8.75 -39.25
CA ALA A 262 -65.29 -8.91 -40.66
C ALA A 262 -66.10 -10.21 -40.87
N LEU A 263 -65.72 -11.30 -40.19
CA LEU A 263 -66.50 -12.54 -40.15
C LEU A 263 -67.88 -12.37 -39.50
N VAL A 264 -68.00 -11.56 -38.43
CA VAL A 264 -69.31 -11.21 -37.83
C VAL A 264 -70.20 -10.53 -38.86
N VAL A 265 -69.66 -9.58 -39.63
CA VAL A 265 -70.39 -8.89 -40.72
C VAL A 265 -70.82 -9.88 -41.79
N GLY A 266 -69.91 -10.74 -42.29
CA GLY A 266 -70.25 -11.74 -43.31
C GLY A 266 -71.27 -12.79 -42.82
N ALA A 267 -71.19 -13.22 -41.56
CA ALA A 267 -72.17 -14.12 -40.94
C ALA A 267 -73.56 -13.46 -40.83
N LYS A 268 -73.61 -12.14 -40.57
CA LYS A 268 -74.85 -11.37 -40.61
C LYS A 268 -75.41 -11.27 -42.02
N GLU A 269 -74.59 -10.93 -43.02
CA GLU A 269 -75.03 -10.88 -44.43
C GLU A 269 -75.59 -12.23 -44.89
N LEU A 270 -74.98 -13.34 -44.48
CA LEU A 270 -75.47 -14.69 -44.76
C LEU A 270 -76.83 -14.95 -44.09
N THR A 271 -77.01 -14.52 -42.84
CA THR A 271 -78.28 -14.64 -42.11
C THR A 271 -79.38 -13.82 -42.79
N ASP A 272 -79.11 -12.54 -43.08
CA ASP A 272 -80.04 -11.65 -43.76
C ASP A 272 -80.42 -12.18 -45.15
N SER A 273 -79.48 -12.81 -45.87
CA SER A 273 -79.72 -13.43 -47.19
C SER A 273 -80.58 -14.68 -47.09
N THR A 274 -80.37 -15.51 -46.06
CA THR A 274 -81.19 -16.71 -45.83
C THR A 274 -82.61 -16.37 -45.39
N GLU A 275 -82.79 -15.29 -44.61
CA GLU A 275 -84.12 -14.75 -44.30
C GLU A 275 -84.85 -14.26 -45.56
N LYS A 276 -84.17 -13.48 -46.41
CA LYS A 276 -84.74 -13.03 -47.70
C LYS A 276 -85.11 -14.20 -48.61
N LEU A 277 -84.26 -15.23 -48.69
CA LEU A 277 -84.55 -16.44 -49.47
C LEU A 277 -85.79 -17.17 -48.93
N SER A 278 -85.92 -17.29 -47.60
CA SER A 278 -87.09 -17.88 -46.95
C SER A 278 -88.36 -17.08 -47.23
N ALA A 279 -88.28 -15.75 -47.16
CA ALA A 279 -89.39 -14.86 -47.47
C ALA A 279 -89.80 -14.95 -48.95
N GLY A 280 -88.82 -15.00 -49.87
CA GLY A 280 -89.06 -15.21 -51.30
C GLY A 280 -89.68 -16.58 -51.59
N ALA A 281 -89.24 -17.64 -50.92
CA ALA A 281 -89.81 -18.98 -51.05
C ALA A 281 -91.27 -19.03 -50.56
N GLU A 282 -91.58 -18.37 -49.44
CA GLU A 282 -92.97 -18.23 -48.96
C GLU A 282 -93.81 -17.36 -49.91
N ALA A 283 -93.27 -16.26 -50.44
CA ALA A 283 -93.95 -15.44 -51.43
C ALA A 283 -94.22 -16.20 -52.74
N LEU A 284 -93.31 -17.09 -53.17
CA LEU A 284 -93.50 -17.97 -54.33
C LEU A 284 -94.62 -19.00 -54.08
N LYS A 285 -94.68 -19.52 -52.84
CA LYS A 285 -95.72 -20.44 -52.38
C LYS A 285 -97.09 -19.76 -52.29
N GLU A 286 -97.16 -18.52 -51.83
CA GLU A 286 -98.40 -17.72 -51.80
C GLU A 286 -98.78 -17.16 -53.19
N GLY A 287 -97.81 -16.92 -54.07
CA GLY A 287 -97.96 -16.40 -55.43
C GLY A 287 -98.61 -17.34 -56.44
N PHE A 288 -99.10 -18.51 -56.01
CA PHE A 288 -99.83 -19.48 -56.84
C PHE A 288 -101.13 -18.93 -57.48
N TYR A 289 -101.46 -17.64 -57.26
CA TYR A 289 -102.62 -16.96 -57.81
C TYR A 289 -102.33 -15.91 -58.91
N GLY A 290 -101.08 -15.70 -59.39
CA GLY A 290 -100.85 -14.83 -60.58
C GLY A 290 -99.39 -14.47 -60.99
N GLU A 291 -99.21 -14.10 -62.27
CA GLU A 291 -97.93 -13.87 -62.99
C GLU A 291 -96.99 -12.85 -62.32
N LYS A 292 -97.53 -11.79 -61.68
CA LYS A 292 -96.74 -10.79 -60.93
C LYS A 292 -96.08 -11.35 -59.66
N GLY A 293 -96.69 -12.35 -59.01
CA GLY A 293 -96.13 -12.99 -57.80
C GLY A 293 -94.94 -13.90 -58.13
N LEU A 294 -95.00 -14.58 -59.28
CA LEU A 294 -93.90 -15.39 -59.79
C LEU A 294 -92.67 -14.52 -60.14
N GLN A 295 -92.89 -13.39 -60.81
CA GLN A 295 -91.81 -12.45 -61.14
C GLN A 295 -91.15 -11.85 -59.88
N ALA A 296 -91.95 -11.39 -58.92
CA ALA A 296 -91.41 -10.87 -57.65
C ALA A 296 -90.65 -11.93 -56.84
N GLY A 297 -91.12 -13.18 -56.86
CA GLY A 297 -90.42 -14.30 -56.21
C GLY A 297 -89.10 -14.67 -56.89
N ILE A 298 -89.02 -14.62 -58.23
CA ILE A 298 -87.78 -14.83 -58.99
C ILE A 298 -86.79 -13.69 -58.71
N GLU A 299 -87.22 -12.42 -58.75
CA GLU A 299 -86.36 -11.26 -58.45
C GLU A 299 -85.82 -11.32 -57.00
N MET A 300 -86.64 -11.72 -56.03
CA MET A 300 -86.19 -11.95 -54.66
C MET A 300 -85.21 -13.11 -54.55
N ALA A 301 -85.41 -14.21 -55.30
CA ALA A 301 -84.51 -15.35 -55.31
C ALA A 301 -83.16 -15.03 -55.96
N GLU A 302 -83.14 -14.27 -57.07
CA GLU A 302 -81.91 -13.79 -57.71
C GLU A 302 -81.13 -12.87 -56.77
N SER A 303 -81.81 -11.87 -56.17
CA SER A 303 -81.19 -10.96 -55.20
C SER A 303 -80.64 -11.70 -53.97
N ALA A 304 -81.37 -12.69 -53.46
CA ALA A 304 -80.92 -13.53 -52.35
C ALA A 304 -79.72 -14.40 -52.74
N SER A 305 -79.66 -14.91 -53.97
CA SER A 305 -78.54 -15.71 -54.48
C SER A 305 -77.27 -14.89 -54.66
N GLU A 306 -77.37 -13.67 -55.22
CA GLU A 306 -76.23 -12.74 -55.30
C GLU A 306 -75.72 -12.35 -53.91
N ALA A 307 -76.62 -12.03 -52.98
CA ALA A 307 -76.26 -11.72 -51.60
C ALA A 307 -75.59 -12.92 -50.89
N LEU A 308 -76.05 -14.15 -51.17
CA LEU A 308 -75.44 -15.37 -50.65
C LEU A 308 -74.02 -15.59 -51.18
N VAL A 309 -73.79 -15.37 -52.48
CA VAL A 309 -72.46 -15.49 -53.11
C VAL A 309 -71.49 -14.44 -52.56
N ASN A 310 -71.96 -13.20 -52.40
CA ASN A 310 -71.17 -12.12 -51.81
C ASN A 310 -70.83 -12.42 -50.35
N GLY A 311 -71.82 -12.79 -49.53
CA GLY A 311 -71.60 -13.15 -48.12
C GLY A 311 -70.65 -14.35 -47.95
N ALA A 312 -70.77 -15.39 -48.79
CA ALA A 312 -69.85 -16.54 -48.77
C ALA A 312 -68.42 -16.15 -49.18
N SER A 313 -68.28 -15.24 -50.16
CA SER A 313 -66.97 -14.73 -50.59
C SER A 313 -66.31 -13.86 -49.52
N SER A 314 -67.08 -12.97 -48.87
CA SER A 314 -66.65 -12.18 -47.72
C SER A 314 -66.21 -13.09 -46.57
N LEU A 315 -67.02 -14.10 -46.23
CA LEU A 315 -66.71 -15.05 -45.16
C LEU A 315 -65.42 -15.83 -45.43
N LYS A 316 -65.19 -16.25 -46.68
CA LYS A 316 -63.94 -16.93 -47.08
C LYS A 316 -62.73 -16.03 -46.89
N LYS A 317 -62.81 -14.77 -47.35
CA LYS A 317 -61.73 -13.79 -47.22
C LYS A 317 -61.40 -13.51 -45.75
N SER A 318 -62.42 -13.22 -44.95
CA SER A 318 -62.25 -12.99 -43.51
C SER A 318 -61.74 -14.24 -42.78
N GLY A 319 -62.16 -15.44 -43.20
CA GLY A 319 -61.62 -16.71 -42.71
C GLY A 319 -60.12 -16.88 -42.97
N THR A 320 -59.62 -16.46 -44.12
CA THR A 320 -58.19 -16.45 -44.41
C THR A 320 -57.42 -15.42 -43.60
N GLU A 321 -57.97 -14.22 -43.41
CA GLU A 321 -57.36 -13.16 -42.59
C GLU A 321 -57.28 -13.57 -41.11
N LEU A 322 -58.35 -14.11 -40.55
CA LEU A 322 -58.37 -14.61 -39.17
C LEU A 322 -57.35 -15.75 -38.98
N LYS A 323 -57.23 -16.66 -39.95
CA LYS A 323 -56.24 -17.74 -39.90
C LYS A 323 -54.82 -17.18 -39.87
N ALA A 324 -54.51 -16.21 -40.73
CA ALA A 324 -53.20 -15.56 -40.76
C ALA A 324 -52.87 -14.89 -39.42
N GLY A 325 -53.81 -14.10 -38.87
CA GLY A 325 -53.64 -13.47 -37.56
C GLY A 325 -53.45 -14.49 -36.42
N ALA A 326 -54.14 -15.63 -36.46
CA ALA A 326 -53.97 -16.71 -35.48
C ALA A 326 -52.60 -17.41 -35.58
N GLU A 327 -52.08 -17.62 -36.80
CA GLU A 327 -50.73 -18.17 -37.02
C GLU A 327 -49.64 -17.20 -36.56
N GLU A 328 -49.82 -15.90 -36.81
CA GLU A 328 -48.93 -14.83 -36.33
C GLU A 328 -48.93 -14.72 -34.81
N LEU A 329 -50.11 -14.74 -34.18
CA LEU A 329 -50.26 -14.72 -32.72
C LEU A 329 -49.50 -15.89 -32.06
N LYS A 330 -49.62 -17.10 -32.64
CA LYS A 330 -48.90 -18.29 -32.16
C LYS A 330 -47.38 -18.14 -32.29
N SER A 331 -46.89 -17.61 -33.41
CA SER A 331 -45.46 -17.36 -33.61
C SER A 331 -44.90 -16.34 -32.62
N ASN A 332 -45.66 -15.28 -32.36
CA ASN A 332 -45.28 -14.22 -31.42
C ASN A 332 -45.27 -14.74 -29.98
N ASP A 333 -46.19 -15.62 -29.59
CA ASP A 333 -46.21 -16.29 -28.28
C ASP A 333 -44.93 -17.11 -28.01
N TYR A 334 -44.50 -17.95 -28.96
CA TYR A 334 -43.23 -18.69 -28.83
C TYR A 334 -42.03 -17.76 -28.67
N THR A 335 -42.01 -16.65 -29.40
CA THR A 335 -40.91 -15.69 -29.34
C THR A 335 -40.90 -14.91 -28.03
N LEU A 336 -42.08 -14.59 -27.49
CA LEU A 336 -42.24 -13.94 -26.19
C LEU A 336 -41.69 -14.82 -25.06
N ILE A 337 -41.97 -16.13 -25.09
CA ILE A 337 -41.44 -17.11 -24.13
C ILE A 337 -39.91 -17.14 -24.19
N LEU A 338 -39.32 -17.16 -25.40
CA LEU A 338 -37.87 -17.11 -25.56
C LEU A 338 -37.27 -15.78 -25.04
N GLY A 339 -37.94 -14.65 -25.29
CA GLY A 339 -37.54 -13.34 -24.76
C GLY A 339 -37.57 -13.29 -23.23
N ALA A 340 -38.62 -13.82 -22.62
CA ALA A 340 -38.74 -13.94 -21.16
C ALA A 340 -37.63 -14.83 -20.56
N GLY A 341 -37.29 -15.95 -21.21
CA GLY A 341 -36.17 -16.80 -20.78
C GLY A 341 -34.81 -16.11 -20.87
N LYS A 342 -34.58 -15.27 -21.89
CA LYS A 342 -33.37 -14.45 -21.98
C LYS A 342 -33.31 -13.42 -20.85
N LEU A 343 -34.43 -12.78 -20.54
CA LEU A 343 -34.53 -11.80 -19.47
C LEU A 343 -34.25 -12.43 -18.09
N ASP A 344 -34.78 -13.63 -17.85
CA ASP A 344 -34.53 -14.42 -16.63
C ASP A 344 -33.04 -14.79 -16.50
N SER A 345 -32.42 -15.22 -17.60
CA SER A 345 -30.99 -15.53 -17.64
C SER A 345 -30.14 -14.28 -17.36
N ALA A 346 -30.45 -13.15 -18.00
CA ALA A 346 -29.74 -11.89 -17.79
C ALA A 346 -29.91 -11.36 -16.35
N THR A 347 -31.10 -11.51 -15.77
CA THR A 347 -31.37 -11.15 -14.37
C THR A 347 -30.56 -12.04 -13.41
N THR A 348 -30.44 -13.33 -13.72
CA THR A 348 -29.60 -14.26 -12.94
C THR A 348 -28.14 -13.84 -12.98
N GLN A 349 -27.60 -13.56 -14.18
CA GLN A 349 -26.21 -13.08 -14.35
C GLN A 349 -25.96 -11.75 -13.63
N LEU A 350 -26.91 -10.81 -13.73
CA LEU A 350 -26.83 -9.53 -13.03
C LEU A 350 -26.77 -9.74 -11.51
N ASN A 351 -27.64 -10.58 -10.95
CA ASN A 351 -27.65 -10.88 -9.52
C ASN A 351 -26.36 -11.60 -9.07
N GLU A 352 -25.84 -12.52 -9.88
CA GLU A 352 -24.55 -13.15 -9.62
C GLU A 352 -23.42 -12.11 -9.59
N GLY A 353 -23.37 -11.20 -10.58
CA GLY A 353 -22.41 -10.10 -10.62
C GLY A 353 -22.51 -9.18 -9.40
N ILE A 354 -23.73 -8.76 -9.02
CA ILE A 354 -23.97 -7.95 -7.82
C ILE A 354 -23.52 -8.67 -6.54
N SER A 355 -23.81 -9.97 -6.41
CA SER A 355 -23.35 -10.75 -5.26
C SER A 355 -21.83 -10.85 -5.21
N GLN A 356 -21.15 -10.93 -6.35
CA GLN A 356 -19.69 -10.94 -6.44
C GLN A 356 -19.10 -9.57 -6.07
N ILE A 357 -19.71 -8.47 -6.54
CA ILE A 357 -19.35 -7.11 -6.12
C ILE A 357 -19.45 -6.98 -4.59
N GLY A 358 -20.54 -7.48 -3.99
CA GLY A 358 -20.73 -7.47 -2.54
C GLY A 358 -19.60 -8.17 -1.79
N GLY A 359 -19.29 -9.43 -2.16
CA GLY A 359 -18.19 -10.17 -1.55
C GLY A 359 -16.80 -9.55 -1.79
N ALA A 360 -16.57 -9.00 -2.98
CA ALA A 360 -15.33 -8.30 -3.29
C ALA A 360 -15.17 -6.99 -2.49
N THR A 361 -16.27 -6.30 -2.20
CA THR A 361 -16.27 -5.09 -1.36
C THR A 361 -15.88 -5.42 0.09
N GLU A 362 -16.38 -6.53 0.64
CA GLU A 362 -15.98 -7.02 1.96
C GLU A 362 -14.48 -7.37 1.99
N ALA A 363 -13.99 -8.08 0.97
CA ALA A 363 -12.58 -8.41 0.82
C ALA A 363 -11.70 -7.14 0.69
N LEU A 364 -12.18 -6.13 -0.04
CA LEU A 364 -11.50 -4.84 -0.18
C LEU A 364 -11.36 -4.13 1.17
N GLN A 365 -12.42 -4.13 2.00
CA GLN A 365 -12.37 -3.56 3.35
C GLN A 365 -11.35 -4.30 4.23
N GLU A 366 -11.28 -5.63 4.14
CA GLU A 366 -10.29 -6.44 4.86
C GLU A 366 -8.86 -6.13 4.39
N GLY A 367 -8.64 -6.08 3.08
CA GLY A 367 -7.36 -5.74 2.46
C GLY A 367 -6.88 -4.34 2.86
N ALA A 368 -7.76 -3.34 2.82
CA ALA A 368 -7.47 -1.98 3.26
C ALA A 368 -7.13 -1.91 4.75
N SER A 369 -7.85 -2.64 5.60
CA SER A 369 -7.56 -2.71 7.03
C SER A 369 -6.20 -3.35 7.33
N LYS A 370 -5.86 -4.43 6.61
CA LYS A 370 -4.54 -5.07 6.68
C LYS A 370 -3.44 -4.11 6.23
N LEU A 371 -3.62 -3.42 5.12
CA LEU A 371 -2.67 -2.42 4.63
C LEU A 371 -2.41 -1.33 5.69
N SER A 372 -3.47 -0.81 6.31
CA SER A 372 -3.34 0.20 7.37
C SER A 372 -2.57 -0.33 8.59
N ALA A 373 -2.88 -1.54 9.07
CA ALA A 373 -2.19 -2.14 10.20
C ALA A 373 -0.70 -2.41 9.91
N ASN A 374 -0.41 -2.90 8.70
CA ASN A 374 0.95 -3.19 8.26
C ASN A 374 1.77 -1.91 8.06
N SER A 375 1.14 -0.84 7.57
CA SER A 375 1.75 0.49 7.46
C SER A 375 2.08 1.08 8.83
N GLY A 376 1.22 0.86 9.83
CA GLY A 376 1.53 1.18 11.23
C GLY A 376 2.75 0.44 11.76
N SER A 377 2.93 -0.83 11.35
CA SER A 377 4.09 -1.64 11.72
C SER A 377 5.38 -1.12 11.07
N LEU A 378 5.32 -0.72 9.79
CA LEU A 378 6.43 -0.06 9.10
C LEU A 378 6.85 1.23 9.82
N LYS A 379 5.88 2.09 10.16
CA LYS A 379 6.16 3.31 10.93
C LYS A 379 6.89 3.02 12.24
N ASN A 380 6.37 2.09 13.03
CA ASN A 380 6.98 1.75 14.32
C ASN A 380 8.40 1.20 14.15
N GLY A 381 8.63 0.33 13.14
CA GLY A 381 9.96 -0.18 12.83
C GLY A 381 10.93 0.91 12.36
N ALA A 382 10.44 1.88 11.59
CA ALA A 382 11.21 3.02 11.15
C ALA A 382 11.57 3.99 12.30
N GLU A 383 10.66 4.22 13.25
CA GLU A 383 10.96 4.97 14.49
C GLU A 383 11.98 4.24 15.37
N ALA A 384 11.92 2.90 15.42
CA ALA A 384 12.93 2.09 16.12
C ALA A 384 14.30 2.17 15.44
N LEU A 385 14.33 2.17 14.10
CA LEU A 385 15.53 2.43 13.31
C LEU A 385 16.15 3.79 13.63
N GLU A 386 15.35 4.86 13.62
CA GLU A 386 15.79 6.21 13.97
C GLU A 386 16.41 6.27 15.39
N GLN A 387 15.77 5.65 16.38
CA GLN A 387 16.31 5.61 17.74
C GLN A 387 17.60 4.80 17.86
N GLY A 388 17.67 3.62 17.23
CA GLY A 388 18.85 2.76 17.25
C GLY A 388 20.08 3.45 16.62
N THR A 389 19.86 4.17 15.52
CA THR A 389 20.91 4.89 14.80
C THR A 389 21.31 6.20 15.49
N GLY A 390 20.37 6.89 16.15
CA GLY A 390 20.69 7.98 17.07
C GLY A 390 21.57 7.51 18.24
N THR A 391 21.29 6.33 18.79
CA THR A 391 22.12 5.70 19.83
C THR A 391 23.52 5.36 19.31
N LEU A 392 23.64 4.88 18.06
CA LEU A 392 24.92 4.65 17.37
C LEU A 392 25.77 5.92 17.29
N ALA A 393 25.20 7.02 16.80
CA ALA A 393 25.92 8.30 16.73
C ALA A 393 26.37 8.79 18.12
N GLY A 394 25.49 8.73 19.13
CA GLY A 394 25.81 9.16 20.49
C GLY A 394 26.93 8.33 21.15
N GLY A 395 26.87 7.00 21.02
CA GLY A 395 27.90 6.10 21.52
C GLY A 395 29.25 6.33 20.85
N THR A 396 29.25 6.55 19.54
CA THR A 396 30.46 6.79 18.75
C THR A 396 31.15 8.11 19.14
N ASN A 397 30.38 9.19 19.34
CA ASN A 397 30.91 10.48 19.83
C ASN A 397 31.57 10.36 21.22
N THR A 398 30.94 9.58 22.11
CA THR A 398 31.50 9.32 23.44
C THR A 398 32.84 8.61 23.34
N LEU A 399 32.93 7.61 22.46
CA LEU A 399 34.15 6.85 22.23
C LEU A 399 35.28 7.72 21.65
N VAL A 400 35.01 8.52 20.61
CA VAL A 400 35.97 9.48 20.04
C VAL A 400 36.50 10.46 21.10
N SER A 401 35.61 10.93 21.99
CA SER A 401 36.02 11.82 23.09
C SER A 401 36.94 11.10 24.09
N GLY A 402 36.64 9.83 24.39
CA GLY A 402 37.46 8.99 25.27
C GLY A 402 38.83 8.68 24.69
N THR A 403 38.93 8.35 23.40
CA THR A 403 40.22 8.07 22.74
C THR A 403 41.10 9.31 22.67
N ASN A 404 40.54 10.49 22.40
CA ASN A 404 41.26 11.77 22.46
C ASN A 404 41.79 12.07 23.87
N THR A 405 40.99 11.76 24.90
CA THR A 405 41.39 11.90 26.30
C THR A 405 42.55 10.96 26.64
N LEU A 406 42.46 9.69 26.22
CA LEU A 406 43.51 8.69 26.43
C LEU A 406 44.81 9.05 25.69
N ALA A 407 44.72 9.53 24.45
CA ALA A 407 45.87 10.00 23.68
C ALA A 407 46.57 11.16 24.40
N SER A 408 45.79 12.14 24.85
CA SER A 408 46.30 13.28 25.63
C SER A 408 46.98 12.83 26.93
N GLY A 409 46.36 11.93 27.68
CA GLY A 409 46.94 11.36 28.90
C GLY A 409 48.23 10.58 28.63
N SER A 410 48.28 9.82 27.54
CA SER A 410 49.49 9.08 27.12
C SER A 410 50.63 10.03 26.77
N SER A 411 50.35 11.13 26.05
CA SER A 411 51.34 12.18 25.80
C SER A 411 51.82 12.86 27.09
N GLN A 412 50.91 13.07 28.06
CA GLN A 412 51.29 13.59 29.38
C GLN A 412 52.20 12.63 30.14
N VAL A 413 51.90 11.32 30.13
CA VAL A 413 52.75 10.28 30.74
C VAL A 413 54.12 10.25 30.07
N GLN A 414 54.18 10.26 28.74
CA GLN A 414 55.42 10.33 27.98
C GLN A 414 56.26 11.56 28.38
N ASN A 415 55.63 12.73 28.48
CA ASN A 415 56.28 13.96 28.93
C ASN A 415 56.74 13.87 30.39
N GLY A 416 55.96 13.24 31.27
CA GLY A 416 56.32 12.99 32.67
C GLY A 416 57.53 12.07 32.80
N ILE A 417 57.57 10.98 32.04
CA ILE A 417 58.73 10.08 31.96
C ILE A 417 59.97 10.82 31.47
N LYS A 418 59.83 11.69 30.45
CA LYS A 418 60.93 12.52 29.97
C LYS A 418 61.44 13.45 31.06
N LYS A 419 60.56 14.16 31.77
CA LYS A 419 60.93 15.03 32.91
C LYS A 419 61.61 14.26 34.03
N LEU A 420 61.12 13.07 34.37
CA LEU A 420 61.73 12.21 35.39
C LEU A 420 63.14 11.79 34.98
N ASN A 421 63.33 11.39 33.71
CA ASN A 421 64.64 11.04 33.17
C ASN A 421 65.61 12.23 33.18
N ASP A 422 65.15 13.41 32.82
CA ASP A 422 65.97 14.62 32.85
C ASP A 422 66.35 15.00 34.30
N GLY A 423 65.40 14.96 35.25
CA GLY A 423 65.69 15.19 36.67
C GLY A 423 66.62 14.12 37.29
N ALA A 424 66.53 12.87 36.84
CA ALA A 424 67.47 11.81 37.27
C ALA A 424 68.90 12.08 36.77
N LYS A 425 69.06 12.63 35.56
CA LYS A 425 70.38 13.07 35.06
C LYS A 425 70.91 14.25 35.87
N GLU A 426 70.08 15.27 36.12
CA GLU A 426 70.46 16.42 36.95
C GLU A 426 70.87 15.98 38.37
N LEU A 427 70.13 15.05 38.99
CA LEU A 427 70.47 14.50 40.29
C LEU A 427 71.83 13.78 40.26
N LYS A 428 72.08 12.95 39.23
CA LYS A 428 73.36 12.28 39.06
C LYS A 428 74.51 13.29 38.92
N GLU A 429 74.34 14.31 38.08
CA GLU A 429 75.33 15.39 37.91
C GLU A 429 75.58 16.14 39.22
N GLY A 430 74.51 16.42 39.99
CA GLY A 430 74.60 17.03 41.31
C GLY A 430 75.32 16.16 42.34
N GLN A 431 75.08 14.85 42.34
CA GLN A 431 75.80 13.88 43.18
C GLN A 431 77.29 13.82 42.80
N ASP A 432 77.59 13.76 41.51
CA ASP A 432 78.97 13.77 40.99
C ASP A 432 79.70 15.06 41.43
N LYS A 433 79.02 16.21 41.35
CA LYS A 433 79.54 17.50 41.82
C LYS A 433 79.74 17.55 43.33
N PHE A 434 78.75 17.14 44.12
CA PHE A 434 78.83 17.12 45.59
C PHE A 434 79.99 16.22 46.07
N ASN A 435 80.16 15.06 45.45
CA ASN A 435 81.25 14.16 45.78
C ASN A 435 82.61 14.79 45.44
N LYS A 436 82.76 15.35 44.23
CA LYS A 436 84.03 15.93 43.76
C LYS A 436 84.40 17.23 44.46
N GLU A 437 83.44 18.15 44.64
CA GLU A 437 83.69 19.49 45.17
C GLU A 437 83.49 19.60 46.68
N GLY A 438 82.61 18.78 47.27
CA GLY A 438 82.33 18.80 48.70
C GLY A 438 83.14 17.76 49.45
N VAL A 439 82.88 16.47 49.17
CA VAL A 439 83.45 15.36 49.93
C VAL A 439 84.96 15.24 49.69
N GLN A 440 85.39 15.20 48.43
CA GLN A 440 86.81 15.04 48.11
C GLN A 440 87.64 16.23 48.59
N LYS A 441 87.20 17.47 48.33
CA LYS A 441 87.93 18.66 48.83
C LYS A 441 88.01 18.71 50.35
N LEU A 442 86.92 18.34 51.05
CA LEU A 442 86.92 18.30 52.51
C LEU A 442 87.88 17.22 53.02
N LYS A 443 87.87 16.03 52.40
CA LYS A 443 88.82 14.96 52.70
C LYS A 443 90.25 15.46 52.53
N ASP A 444 90.57 16.04 51.37
CA ASP A 444 91.90 16.57 51.06
C ASP A 444 92.31 17.63 52.10
N THR A 445 91.42 18.59 52.41
CA THR A 445 91.70 19.64 53.42
C THR A 445 91.91 19.08 54.83
N VAL A 446 91.11 18.09 55.23
CA VAL A 446 91.22 17.45 56.56
C VAL A 446 92.48 16.61 56.63
N GLU A 447 92.81 15.84 55.60
CA GLU A 447 94.08 15.09 55.51
C GLU A 447 95.26 16.07 55.60
N ASP A 448 95.31 17.11 54.78
CA ASP A 448 96.37 18.13 54.80
C ASP A 448 96.50 18.83 56.17
N THR A 449 95.37 19.20 56.79
CA THR A 449 95.37 19.88 58.09
C THR A 449 95.76 18.92 59.22
N LEU A 450 95.28 17.67 59.18
CA LEU A 450 95.60 16.67 60.19
C LEU A 450 97.07 16.28 60.10
N ASP A 451 97.60 16.08 58.89
CA ASP A 451 99.02 15.84 58.64
C ASP A 451 99.85 17.01 59.16
N SER A 452 99.46 18.26 58.89
CA SER A 452 100.14 19.44 59.44
C SER A 452 100.11 19.50 60.98
N VAL A 453 98.98 19.16 61.61
CA VAL A 453 98.87 19.13 63.07
C VAL A 453 99.70 17.98 63.66
N LEU A 454 99.72 16.82 63.01
CA LEU A 454 100.53 15.68 63.40
C LEU A 454 102.03 16.00 63.28
N ASP A 455 102.46 16.59 62.17
CA ASP A 455 103.84 17.06 61.97
C ASP A 455 104.24 18.06 63.07
N ARG A 456 103.36 19.02 63.40
CA ARG A 456 103.57 19.97 64.51
C ARG A 456 103.63 19.26 65.85
N LEU A 457 102.78 18.27 66.11
CA LEU A 457 102.75 17.53 67.37
C LEU A 457 104.00 16.66 67.53
N GLU A 458 104.45 15.99 66.47
CA GLU A 458 105.71 15.26 66.42
C GLU A 458 106.90 16.20 66.67
N ALA A 459 106.93 17.36 66.02
CA ALA A 459 107.95 18.38 66.27
C ALA A 459 107.93 18.90 67.71
N ILE A 460 106.76 19.03 68.34
CA ILE A 460 106.64 19.39 69.76
C ILE A 460 107.11 18.25 70.65
N GLN A 461 106.84 16.99 70.33
CA GLN A 461 107.21 15.84 71.15
C GLN A 461 108.67 15.42 70.99
N ALA A 462 109.35 15.81 69.90
CA ALA A 462 110.76 15.52 69.68
C ALA A 462 111.63 15.96 70.88
N ASP A 463 112.49 15.04 71.35
CA ASP A 463 113.36 15.28 72.52
C ASP A 463 114.44 16.34 72.23
N ASP A 464 114.79 16.51 70.96
CA ASP A 464 115.85 17.40 70.47
C ASP A 464 115.53 18.90 70.70
N VAL A 465 114.27 19.25 70.98
CA VAL A 465 113.80 20.63 71.22
C VAL A 465 113.40 20.91 72.67
N ALA A 466 113.74 20.01 73.61
CA ALA A 466 113.45 20.20 75.04
C ALA A 466 114.46 21.17 75.70
N TYR A 467 114.01 22.40 75.97
CA TYR A 467 114.78 23.42 76.72
C TYR A 467 114.33 23.49 78.18
N THR A 468 115.26 23.61 79.13
CA THR A 468 114.94 23.46 80.57
C THR A 468 114.98 24.77 81.35
N SER A 469 115.90 25.70 81.04
CA SER A 469 115.99 27.05 81.65
C SER A 469 117.17 27.85 81.09
N PHE A 470 117.01 29.17 80.89
CA PHE A 470 118.10 30.09 80.50
C PHE A 470 119.08 30.40 81.65
N ALA A 471 118.62 30.31 82.91
CA ALA A 471 119.42 30.62 84.10
C ALA A 471 119.88 29.35 84.87
N GLY A 472 119.65 28.16 84.30
CA GLY A 472 119.78 26.89 85.01
C GLY A 472 118.51 26.54 85.82
N LYS A 473 118.17 25.25 85.88
CA LYS A 473 117.04 24.71 86.66
C LYS A 473 117.58 24.17 87.99
N SER A 474 116.98 24.54 89.12
CA SER A 474 117.35 23.97 90.43
C SER A 474 116.77 22.57 90.60
N ASP A 475 117.47 21.71 91.34
CA ASP A 475 117.13 20.29 91.53
C ASP A 475 115.74 20.05 92.15
N SER A 476 115.15 21.07 92.81
CA SER A 476 113.84 20.98 93.48
C SER A 476 112.64 21.33 92.59
N MET A 477 112.85 21.65 91.32
CA MET A 477 111.78 22.05 90.39
C MET A 477 111.61 21.07 89.23
N ASN A 478 110.36 20.73 88.90
CA ASN A 478 110.03 20.05 87.65
C ASN A 478 109.28 21.00 86.72
N GLY A 479 109.85 21.23 85.54
CA GLY A 479 109.37 22.18 84.54
C GLY A 479 110.22 22.06 83.28
N ASN A 480 109.57 22.28 82.15
CA ASN A 480 110.13 22.32 80.80
C ASN A 480 109.57 23.59 80.14
N VAL A 481 110.38 24.25 79.31
CA VAL A 481 109.93 25.36 78.46
C VAL A 481 110.26 24.98 77.03
N LYS A 482 109.26 24.91 76.15
CA LYS A 482 109.47 24.73 74.71
C LYS A 482 109.22 26.05 74.01
N PHE A 483 110.18 26.49 73.20
CA PHE A 483 110.01 27.62 72.29
C PHE A 483 109.69 27.05 70.91
N ILE A 484 108.44 27.19 70.48
CA ILE A 484 108.03 26.87 69.12
C ILE A 484 108.07 28.18 68.37
N ILE A 485 108.96 28.29 67.39
CA ILE A 485 109.06 29.46 66.52
C ILE A 485 108.50 29.02 65.17
N GLU A 486 107.28 29.44 64.89
CA GLU A 486 106.65 29.26 63.58
C GLU A 486 107.25 30.31 62.64
N THR A 487 108.00 29.85 61.64
CA THR A 487 108.53 30.69 60.57
C THR A 487 107.72 30.44 59.31
N GLU A 488 107.51 31.46 58.49
CA GLU A 488 106.85 31.29 57.19
C GLU A 488 107.58 30.22 56.36
N PRO A 489 106.87 29.40 55.57
CA PRO A 489 107.49 28.45 54.67
C PRO A 489 108.42 29.19 53.70
N ILE A 490 109.59 28.60 53.41
CA ILE A 490 110.49 29.14 52.39
C ILE A 490 109.83 28.89 51.04
N GLU A 491 109.19 29.90 50.47
CA GLU A 491 108.64 29.85 49.12
C GLU A 491 109.80 29.70 48.12
N LEU A 492 109.82 28.59 47.37
CA LEU A 492 110.64 28.49 46.17
C LEU A 492 109.86 29.14 45.01
N PRO A 493 110.53 29.91 44.14
CA PRO A 493 109.87 30.63 43.05
C PRO A 493 109.16 29.66 42.09
N GLU A 494 107.91 29.97 41.72
CA GLU A 494 107.13 29.23 40.72
C GLU A 494 107.85 29.27 39.35
N GLU A 495 108.05 28.09 38.71
CA GLU A 495 108.46 27.96 37.30
C GLU A 495 107.26 27.87 36.35
#